data_AF-A0A444J7M7-F1
#
_entry.id   AF-A0A444J7M7-F1
#
_cell.length_a   1.000
_cell.length_b   1.000
_cell.length_c   1.000
_cell.angle_alpha   90.00
_cell.angle_beta   90.00
_cell.angle_gamma   90.00
#
_symmetry.space_group_name_H-M   'P 1'
#
loop_
_entity.id
_entity.type
_entity.pdbx_description
1 polymer ?
#
loop_
_entity_poly.entity_id
_entity_poly.type
_entity_poly.pdbx_seq_one_letter_code
_entity_poly.pdbx_strand_id
1 'polypeptide(L)'
;MLNTILISVLGIICATVLGFLVGIARLSTNWLIAKLAAIYIEIFRNLPLLLQVFFWYFAVLRSLPLPRNSLQMGDWFFLNIRGIYIPRPVPEQGFVLLGIIFLLSIAGVCALKIWARKHQEKTGIELPTLRTSLAIVIIPSTITWFATGGPLHWELSSLQGFNFKGGLTVIPELAALLLALTVYTSSLIAEIVRSGILSVNHAQTEAARALGLPQRKILRLVIIPQALRVMIPQMTSQYLNLVKNSS
;
A
#
# COMPACT_ATOMS: atom_id res chain seq x y z
N MET A 1 12.07 4.26 17.80
CA MET A 1 10.66 3.87 18.06
C MET A 1 9.73 4.43 16.99
N LEU A 2 9.49 5.76 16.91
CA LEU A 2 8.57 6.34 15.93
C LEU A 2 8.97 6.04 14.47
N ASN A 3 10.25 6.23 14.12
CA ASN A 3 10.75 5.96 12.77
C ASN A 3 10.63 4.48 12.38
N THR A 4 10.94 3.56 13.30
CA THR A 4 10.80 2.11 13.09
C THR A 4 9.35 1.74 12.79
N ILE A 5 8.39 2.28 13.55
CA ILE A 5 6.95 2.04 13.31
C ILE A 5 6.54 2.60 11.95
N LEU A 6 6.97 3.81 11.62
CA LEU A 6 6.69 4.44 10.34
C LEU A 6 7.22 3.61 9.17
N ILE A 7 8.49 3.19 9.24
CA ILE A 7 9.13 2.37 8.21
C ILE A 7 8.45 1.00 8.11
N SER A 8 8.13 0.38 9.24
CA SER A 8 7.43 -0.91 9.29
C SER A 8 6.08 -0.83 8.58
N VAL A 9 5.25 0.15 8.95
CA VAL A 9 3.89 0.28 8.40
C VAL A 9 3.93 0.62 6.91
N LEU A 10 4.69 1.65 6.53
CA LEU A 10 4.81 2.05 5.12
C LEU A 10 5.48 0.96 4.29
N GLY A 11 6.54 0.34 4.80
CA GLY A 11 7.25 -0.74 4.13
C GLY A 11 6.36 -1.95 3.90
N ILE A 12 5.54 -2.37 4.87
CA ILE A 12 4.56 -3.45 4.69
C ILE A 12 3.57 -3.09 3.59
N ILE A 13 2.97 -1.90 3.64
CA ILE A 13 1.97 -1.48 2.65
C ILE A 13 2.59 -1.46 1.24
N CYS A 14 3.72 -0.77 1.09
CA CYS A 14 4.40 -0.65 -0.20
C CYS A 14 4.89 -2.00 -0.72
N ALA A 15 5.52 -2.83 0.13
CA ALA A 15 6.03 -4.14 -0.26
C ALA A 15 4.91 -5.10 -0.65
N THR A 16 3.77 -5.05 0.04
CA THR A 16 2.60 -5.89 -0.29
C THR A 16 2.00 -5.48 -1.61
N VAL A 17 1.77 -4.19 -1.85
CA VAL A 17 1.23 -3.70 -3.12
C VAL A 17 2.17 -4.06 -4.27
N LEU A 18 3.45 -3.72 -4.16
CA LEU A 18 4.43 -3.99 -5.20
C LEU A 18 4.63 -5.49 -5.42
N GLY A 19 4.76 -6.26 -4.34
CA GLY A 19 4.99 -7.71 -4.40
C GLY A 19 3.80 -8.47 -4.97
N PHE A 20 2.58 -8.05 -4.64
CA PHE A 20 1.38 -8.64 -5.23
C PHE A 20 1.27 -8.34 -6.73
N LEU A 21 1.53 -7.10 -7.14
CA LEU A 21 1.53 -6.70 -8.55
C LEU A 21 2.59 -7.47 -9.34
N VAL A 22 3.83 -7.54 -8.84
CA VAL A 22 4.93 -8.30 -9.47
C VAL A 22 4.64 -9.80 -9.49
N GLY A 23 4.08 -10.34 -8.40
CA GLY A 23 3.70 -11.76 -8.30
C GLY A 23 2.64 -12.16 -9.33
N ILE A 24 1.63 -11.32 -9.54
CA ILE A 24 0.63 -11.51 -10.61
C ILE A 24 1.26 -11.32 -11.98
N ALA A 25 2.08 -10.27 -12.17
CA ALA A 25 2.75 -10.00 -13.43
C ALA A 25 3.59 -11.20 -13.90
N ARG A 26 4.22 -11.92 -12.97
CA ARG A 26 4.96 -13.15 -13.26
C ARG A 26 4.11 -14.32 -13.75
N LEU A 27 2.82 -14.34 -13.43
CA LEU A 27 1.86 -15.33 -13.92
C LEU A 27 1.13 -14.87 -15.19
N SER A 28 1.47 -13.70 -15.71
CA SER A 28 0.88 -13.19 -16.94
C SER A 28 1.21 -14.09 -18.13
N THR A 29 0.25 -14.23 -19.05
CA THR A 29 0.47 -14.92 -20.33
C THR A 29 1.40 -14.13 -21.25
N ASN A 30 1.57 -12.83 -21.01
CA ASN A 30 2.51 -12.00 -21.76
C ASN A 30 3.95 -12.31 -21.31
N TRP A 31 4.72 -12.94 -22.22
CA TRP A 31 6.10 -13.33 -21.99
C TRP A 31 6.99 -12.18 -21.50
N LEU A 32 6.85 -10.97 -22.07
CA LEU A 32 7.70 -9.83 -21.69
C LEU A 32 7.44 -9.42 -20.25
N ILE A 33 6.16 -9.29 -19.87
CA ILE A 33 5.77 -8.92 -18.50
C ILE A 33 6.25 -9.98 -17.50
N ALA A 34 6.03 -11.26 -17.82
CA ALA A 34 6.47 -12.37 -16.98
C ALA A 34 7.99 -12.42 -16.82
N LYS A 35 8.74 -12.18 -17.90
CA LYS A 35 10.21 -12.16 -17.91
C LYS A 35 10.76 -10.98 -17.13
N LEU A 36 10.21 -9.78 -17.29
CA LEU A 36 10.62 -8.59 -16.52
C LEU A 36 10.35 -8.78 -15.03
N ALA A 37 9.19 -9.34 -14.66
CA ALA A 37 8.88 -9.66 -13.28
C ALA A 37 9.83 -10.73 -12.71
N ALA A 38 10.20 -11.74 -13.50
CA ALA A 38 11.19 -12.75 -13.09
C ALA A 38 12.57 -12.12 -12.84
N ILE A 39 13.05 -11.27 -13.74
CA ILE A 39 14.34 -10.55 -13.60
C ILE A 39 14.34 -9.71 -12.33
N TYR A 40 13.26 -8.94 -12.09
CA TYR A 40 13.11 -8.16 -10.85
C TYR A 40 13.25 -9.04 -9.60
N ILE A 41 12.50 -10.15 -9.54
CA ILE A 41 12.51 -11.04 -8.37
C ILE A 41 13.90 -11.65 -8.17
N GLU A 42 14.53 -12.15 -9.23
CA GLU A 42 15.84 -12.81 -9.17
C GLU A 42 16.93 -11.83 -8.72
N ILE A 43 16.93 -10.60 -9.22
CA ILE A 43 17.92 -9.60 -8.81
C ILE A 43 17.74 -9.26 -7.33
N PHE A 44 16.55 -8.79 -6.94
CA PHE A 44 16.39 -8.20 -5.61
C PHE A 44 16.34 -9.21 -4.47
N ARG A 45 15.97 -10.46 -4.75
CA ARG A 45 16.01 -11.54 -3.74
C ARG A 45 17.43 -12.02 -3.45
N ASN A 46 18.33 -11.93 -4.42
CA ASN A 46 19.68 -12.47 -4.31
C ASN A 46 20.71 -11.42 -3.82
N LEU A 47 20.36 -10.13 -3.83
CA LEU A 47 21.23 -9.07 -3.33
C LEU A 47 21.10 -8.89 -1.80
N PRO A 48 22.22 -8.82 -1.05
CA PRO A 48 22.19 -8.52 0.38
C PRO A 48 21.42 -7.22 0.66
N LEU A 49 20.53 -7.23 1.65
CA LEU A 49 19.71 -6.06 1.99
C LEU A 49 20.56 -4.82 2.29
N LEU A 50 21.69 -4.99 2.99
CA LEU A 50 22.62 -3.91 3.28
C LEU A 50 23.17 -3.25 2.01
N LEU A 51 23.51 -4.05 1.00
CA LEU A 51 23.96 -3.54 -0.30
C LEU A 51 22.86 -2.72 -0.97
N GLN A 52 21.60 -3.14 -0.85
CA GLN A 52 20.47 -2.38 -1.40
C GLN A 52 20.31 -1.03 -0.68
N VAL A 53 20.39 -1.01 0.66
CA VAL A 53 20.36 0.25 1.44
C VAL A 53 21.48 1.20 0.97
N PHE A 54 22.70 0.69 0.83
CA PHE A 54 23.83 1.48 0.34
C PHE A 54 23.64 1.95 -1.09
N PHE A 55 23.11 1.10 -1.98
CA PHE A 55 22.82 1.48 -3.35
C PHE A 55 21.82 2.64 -3.41
N TRP A 56 20.68 2.52 -2.73
CA TRP A 56 19.67 3.58 -2.70
C TRP A 56 20.20 4.86 -2.08
N TYR A 57 21.00 4.78 -1.02
CA TYR A 57 21.57 5.96 -0.39
C TYR A 57 22.67 6.63 -1.23
N PHE A 58 23.72 5.89 -1.59
CA PHE A 58 24.93 6.43 -2.21
C PHE A 58 24.80 6.61 -3.73
N ALA A 59 24.13 5.70 -4.44
CA ALA A 59 24.02 5.80 -5.89
C ALA A 59 22.83 6.69 -6.31
N VAL A 60 21.70 6.57 -5.62
CA VAL A 60 20.45 7.23 -6.04
C VAL A 60 20.22 8.54 -5.29
N LEU A 61 20.15 8.52 -3.95
CA LEU A 61 19.79 9.74 -3.22
C LEU A 61 20.94 10.75 -3.12
N ARG A 62 22.19 10.29 -3.03
CA ARG A 62 23.38 11.15 -3.01
C ARG A 62 23.70 11.78 -4.37
N SER A 63 23.15 11.27 -5.47
CA SER A 63 23.30 11.87 -6.81
C SER A 63 22.27 12.98 -7.09
N LEU A 64 21.30 13.18 -6.19
CA LEU A 64 20.33 14.26 -6.28
C LEU A 64 21.00 15.64 -6.12
N PRO A 65 20.38 16.71 -6.69
CA PRO A 65 20.96 18.05 -6.64
C PRO A 65 21.03 18.63 -5.22
N LEU A 66 21.83 19.69 -5.08
CA LEU A 66 21.93 20.48 -3.86
C LEU A 66 20.58 21.18 -3.55
N PRO A 67 20.29 21.53 -2.27
CA PRO A 67 19.01 22.11 -1.87
C PRO A 67 18.59 23.38 -2.64
N ARG A 68 19.55 24.18 -3.11
CA ARG A 68 19.29 25.38 -3.92
C ARG A 68 18.73 25.06 -5.31
N ASN A 69 19.08 23.91 -5.86
CA ASN A 69 18.65 23.43 -7.17
C ASN A 69 17.74 22.19 -7.01
N SER A 70 16.91 22.17 -5.96
CA SER A 70 16.04 21.04 -5.66
C SER A 70 15.14 20.71 -6.84
N LEU A 71 14.93 19.42 -7.09
CA LEU A 71 13.88 18.98 -8.00
C LEU A 71 12.54 19.32 -7.35
N GLN A 72 11.78 20.22 -7.98
CA GLN A 72 10.51 20.72 -7.47
C GLN A 72 9.37 20.23 -8.36
N MET A 73 8.30 19.73 -7.75
CA MET A 73 7.05 19.41 -8.42
C MET A 73 5.98 20.38 -7.91
N GLY A 74 5.93 21.56 -8.55
CA GLY A 74 5.23 22.72 -8.00
C GLY A 74 5.78 23.13 -6.62
N ASP A 75 4.95 23.77 -5.82
CA ASP A 75 5.31 24.21 -4.45
C ASP A 75 5.07 23.12 -3.38
N TRP A 76 4.71 21.91 -3.81
CA TRP A 76 4.23 20.85 -2.93
C TRP A 76 5.32 19.83 -2.57
N PHE A 77 6.20 19.50 -3.51
CA PHE A 77 7.20 18.45 -3.33
C PHE A 77 8.58 18.96 -3.73
N PHE A 78 9.54 18.81 -2.83
CA PHE A 78 10.94 19.10 -3.11
C PHE A 78 11.79 17.86 -2.83
N LEU A 79 12.69 17.54 -3.76
CA LEU A 79 13.60 16.41 -3.67
C LEU A 79 15.04 16.88 -3.90
N ASN A 80 15.92 16.62 -2.93
CA ASN A 80 17.33 16.96 -3.01
C ASN A 80 18.18 15.99 -2.16
N ILE A 81 19.49 16.23 -2.13
CA ILE A 81 20.45 15.39 -1.41
C ILE A 81 20.19 15.30 0.12
N ARG A 82 19.42 16.24 0.69
CA ARG A 82 19.06 16.26 2.12
C ARG A 82 17.70 15.61 2.40
N GLY A 83 17.00 15.15 1.38
CA GLY A 83 15.80 14.33 1.54
C GLY A 83 14.63 14.80 0.70
N ILE A 84 13.45 14.34 1.12
CA ILE A 84 12.17 14.63 0.51
C ILE A 84 11.40 15.56 1.43
N TYR A 85 10.93 16.68 0.90
CA TYR A 85 10.11 17.65 1.61
C TYR A 85 8.70 17.60 1.03
N ILE A 86 7.74 17.34 1.90
CA ILE A 86 6.31 17.23 1.56
C ILE A 86 5.52 18.15 2.50
N PRO A 87 4.33 18.61 2.11
CA PRO A 87 3.57 19.53 2.94
C PRO A 87 3.07 18.81 4.18
N ARG A 88 3.10 19.51 5.33
CA ARG A 88 2.58 18.96 6.58
C ARG A 88 1.10 19.31 6.70
N PRO A 89 0.21 18.32 6.91
CA PRO A 89 -1.15 18.60 7.31
C PRO A 89 -1.15 19.14 8.75
N VAL A 90 -1.72 20.32 8.95
CA VAL A 90 -1.87 20.92 10.28
C VAL A 90 -3.37 20.98 10.60
N PRO A 91 -3.83 20.26 11.64
CA PRO A 91 -5.23 20.25 12.01
C PRO A 91 -5.63 21.57 12.67
N GLU A 92 -6.77 22.13 12.26
CA GLU A 92 -7.37 23.33 12.83
C GLU A 92 -8.62 23.02 13.68
N GLN A 93 -9.29 24.07 14.13
CA GLN A 93 -10.58 23.97 14.82
C GLN A 93 -11.60 23.27 13.91
N GLY A 94 -12.21 22.19 14.39
CA GLY A 94 -13.13 21.34 13.62
C GLY A 94 -12.55 20.00 13.17
N PHE A 95 -11.23 19.81 13.22
CA PHE A 95 -10.60 18.54 12.81
C PHE A 95 -11.06 17.37 13.69
N VAL A 96 -11.20 17.60 15.01
CA VAL A 96 -11.68 16.58 15.96
C VAL A 96 -13.12 16.16 15.63
N LEU A 97 -13.99 17.11 15.29
CA LEU A 97 -15.38 16.84 14.90
C LEU A 97 -15.44 15.98 13.63
N LEU A 98 -14.61 16.32 12.64
CA LEU A 98 -14.48 15.52 11.42
C LEU A 98 -14.03 14.09 11.72
N GLY A 99 -13.05 13.92 12.61
CA GLY A 99 -12.60 12.61 13.07
C GLY A 99 -13.70 11.79 13.74
N ILE A 100 -14.49 12.41 14.62
CA ILE A 100 -15.62 11.77 15.30
C ILE A 100 -16.68 11.32 14.29
N ILE A 101 -17.06 12.19 13.35
CA ILE A 101 -18.09 11.87 12.34
C ILE A 101 -17.60 10.76 11.41
N PHE A 102 -16.32 10.78 11.00
CA PHE A 102 -15.73 9.71 10.22
C PHE A 102 -15.77 8.36 10.96
N LEU A 103 -15.46 8.33 12.27
CA LEU A 103 -15.56 7.11 13.08
C LEU A 103 -17.00 6.62 13.24
N LEU A 104 -17.96 7.52 13.47
CA LEU A 104 -19.38 7.18 13.53
C LEU A 104 -19.89 6.61 12.19
N SER A 105 -19.44 7.17 11.07
CA SER A 105 -19.72 6.62 9.75
C SER A 105 -19.16 5.21 9.57
N ILE A 106 -17.94 4.93 10.02
CA ILE A 106 -17.37 3.58 9.98
C ILE A 106 -18.22 2.61 10.82
N ALA A 107 -18.60 3.02 12.04
CA ALA A 107 -19.48 2.21 12.89
C ALA A 107 -20.85 1.95 12.22
N GLY A 108 -21.42 2.96 11.56
CA GLY A 108 -22.63 2.85 10.76
C GLY A 108 -22.49 1.87 9.59
N VAL A 109 -21.35 1.87 8.88
CA VAL A 109 -21.06 0.89 7.82
C VAL A 109 -20.97 -0.52 8.38
N CYS A 110 -20.31 -0.71 9.52
CA CYS A 110 -20.23 -2.01 10.18
C CYS A 110 -21.63 -2.52 10.54
N ALA A 111 -22.46 -1.68 11.16
CA ALA A 111 -23.84 -2.02 11.49
C ALA A 111 -24.67 -2.38 10.24
N LEU A 112 -24.54 -1.58 9.16
CA LEU A 112 -25.23 -1.84 7.90
C LEU A 112 -24.80 -3.16 7.27
N LYS A 113 -23.49 -3.48 7.27
CA LYS A 113 -22.98 -4.75 6.73
C LYS A 113 -23.48 -5.95 7.53
N ILE A 114 -23.48 -5.85 8.86
CA ILE A 114 -24.00 -6.91 9.74
C ILE A 114 -25.49 -7.13 9.49
N TRP A 115 -26.27 -6.04 9.42
CA TRP A 115 -27.70 -6.10 9.14
C TRP A 115 -28.00 -6.64 7.74
N ALA A 116 -27.31 -6.15 6.71
CA ALA A 116 -27.52 -6.55 5.33
C ALA A 116 -27.20 -8.04 5.12
N ARG A 117 -26.15 -8.56 5.77
CA ARG A 117 -25.84 -10.00 5.75
C ARG A 117 -26.95 -10.82 6.39
N LYS A 118 -27.42 -10.43 7.58
CA LYS A 118 -28.52 -11.11 8.28
C LYS A 118 -29.84 -11.02 7.52
N HIS A 119 -30.06 -9.93 6.79
CA HIS A 119 -31.23 -9.75 5.93
C HIS A 119 -31.14 -10.65 4.70
N GLN A 120 -29.99 -10.69 4.02
CA GLN A 120 -29.73 -11.57 2.88
C GLN A 120 -29.90 -13.05 3.26
N GLU A 121 -29.43 -13.47 4.43
CA GLU A 121 -29.61 -14.84 4.95
C GLU A 121 -31.10 -15.21 5.13
N LYS A 122 -31.98 -14.24 5.38
CA LYS A 122 -33.43 -14.47 5.56
C LYS A 122 -34.25 -14.33 4.29
N THR A 123 -33.90 -13.39 3.42
CA THR A 123 -34.72 -13.01 2.25
C THR A 123 -34.10 -13.41 0.91
N GLY A 124 -32.82 -13.79 0.90
CA GLY A 124 -32.07 -14.12 -0.32
C GLY A 124 -31.72 -12.91 -1.20
N ILE A 125 -32.16 -11.70 -0.84
CA ILE A 125 -31.97 -10.49 -1.64
C ILE A 125 -30.63 -9.83 -1.28
N GLU A 126 -29.80 -9.58 -2.28
CA GLU A 126 -28.55 -8.84 -2.13
C GLU A 126 -28.80 -7.33 -2.11
N LEU A 127 -28.47 -6.68 -1.00
CA LEU A 127 -28.47 -5.22 -0.90
C LEU A 127 -27.16 -4.66 -1.47
N PRO A 128 -27.18 -3.48 -2.12
CA PRO A 128 -25.99 -2.83 -2.69
C PRO A 128 -25.11 -2.20 -1.59
N THR A 129 -24.62 -3.02 -0.67
CA THR A 129 -23.88 -2.63 0.53
C THR A 129 -22.67 -1.75 0.22
N LEU A 130 -21.97 -1.98 -0.90
CA LEU A 130 -20.79 -1.19 -1.25
C LEU A 130 -21.13 0.28 -1.53
N ARG A 131 -22.21 0.55 -2.28
CA ARG A 131 -22.62 1.94 -2.61
C ARG A 131 -23.17 2.66 -1.39
N THR A 132 -23.98 1.99 -0.58
CA THR A 132 -24.52 2.57 0.66
C THR A 132 -23.42 2.79 1.70
N SER A 133 -22.43 1.90 1.78
CA SER A 133 -21.25 2.10 2.65
C SER A 133 -20.46 3.35 2.26
N LEU A 134 -20.21 3.51 0.95
CA LEU A 134 -19.51 4.69 0.43
C LEU A 134 -20.30 5.96 0.73
N ALA A 135 -21.63 5.94 0.55
CA ALA A 135 -22.49 7.08 0.87
C ALA A 135 -22.43 7.46 2.37
N ILE A 136 -22.50 6.48 3.28
CA ILE A 136 -22.46 6.70 4.74
C ILE A 136 -21.12 7.30 5.20
N VAL A 137 -20.02 6.96 4.54
CA VAL A 137 -18.70 7.51 4.88
C VAL A 137 -18.50 8.86 4.23
N ILE A 138 -18.78 8.99 2.94
CA ILE A 138 -18.44 10.19 2.19
C ILE A 138 -19.38 11.34 2.56
N ILE A 139 -20.69 11.14 2.57
CA ILE A 139 -21.66 12.23 2.70
C ILE A 139 -21.50 12.98 4.03
N PRO A 140 -21.49 12.33 5.21
CA PRO A 140 -21.36 13.04 6.49
C PRO A 140 -19.99 13.69 6.66
N SER A 141 -18.91 13.02 6.23
CA SER A 141 -17.55 13.56 6.32
C SER A 141 -17.35 14.77 5.41
N THR A 142 -17.91 14.75 4.19
CA THR A 142 -17.87 15.91 3.27
C THR A 142 -18.72 17.07 3.78
N ILE A 143 -19.93 16.81 4.32
CA ILE A 143 -20.77 17.86 4.93
C ILE A 143 -20.01 18.52 6.09
N THR A 144 -19.39 17.73 6.95
CA THR A 144 -18.62 18.24 8.10
C THR A 144 -17.42 19.06 7.65
N TRP A 145 -16.70 18.61 6.61
CA TRP A 145 -15.58 19.33 6.04
C TRP A 145 -15.98 20.74 5.59
N PHE A 146 -17.08 20.86 4.82
CA PHE A 146 -17.56 22.17 4.38
C PHE A 146 -18.13 23.01 5.53
N ALA A 147 -18.85 22.39 6.48
CA ALA A 147 -19.42 23.09 7.64
C ALA A 147 -18.36 23.67 8.59
N THR A 148 -17.18 23.04 8.65
CA THR A 148 -16.04 23.48 9.48
C THR A 148 -15.05 24.38 8.72
N GLY A 149 -15.33 24.72 7.46
CA GLY A 149 -14.47 25.60 6.66
C GLY A 149 -13.19 24.94 6.11
N GLY A 150 -13.10 23.61 6.13
CA GLY A 150 -11.89 22.87 5.74
C GLY A 150 -10.84 22.89 6.86
N PRO A 151 -10.98 22.03 7.89
CA PRO A 151 -10.24 22.11 9.14
C PRO A 151 -8.80 21.57 9.04
N LEU A 152 -8.22 21.61 7.83
CA LEU A 152 -6.90 21.08 7.51
C LEU A 152 -6.22 22.03 6.52
N HIS A 153 -5.21 22.76 6.99
CA HIS A 153 -4.33 23.50 6.10
C HIS A 153 -3.03 22.72 5.86
N TRP A 154 -2.39 23.04 4.73
CA TRP A 154 -1.13 22.45 4.33
C TRP A 154 -0.01 23.45 4.55
N GLU A 155 0.87 23.16 5.50
CA GLU A 155 2.10 23.94 5.68
C GLU A 155 3.10 23.52 4.59
N LEU A 156 3.31 24.40 3.62
CA LEU A 156 4.23 24.18 2.50
C LEU A 156 5.69 24.33 2.95
N SER A 157 6.58 23.52 2.39
CA SER A 157 8.01 23.63 2.63
C SER A 157 8.59 24.76 1.79
N SER A 158 9.24 25.74 2.44
CA SER A 158 9.90 26.86 1.74
C SER A 158 11.40 26.86 1.99
N LEU A 159 12.19 27.23 0.98
CA LEU A 159 13.64 27.37 1.11
C LEU A 159 13.96 28.64 1.91
N GLN A 160 14.42 28.48 3.16
CA GLN A 160 14.81 29.59 4.03
C GLN A 160 16.30 29.52 4.34
N GLY A 161 17.08 30.44 3.76
CA GLY A 161 18.53 30.46 3.87
C GLY A 161 19.17 29.31 3.07
N PHE A 162 19.83 28.38 3.77
CA PHE A 162 20.51 27.23 3.14
C PHE A 162 19.73 25.91 3.23
N ASN A 163 18.53 25.90 3.83
CA ASN A 163 17.74 24.68 4.02
C ASN A 163 16.24 24.95 3.88
N PHE A 164 15.45 23.88 3.69
CA PHE A 164 14.00 23.98 3.74
C PHE A 164 13.50 24.01 5.19
N LYS A 165 12.48 24.84 5.44
CA LYS A 165 11.75 24.90 6.71
C LYS A 165 10.25 24.74 6.43
N GLY A 166 9.54 24.22 7.44
CA GLY A 166 8.12 23.86 7.32
C GLY A 166 7.91 22.52 6.62
N GLY A 167 6.69 22.01 6.70
CA GLY A 167 6.33 20.71 6.13
C GLY A 167 6.92 19.49 6.87
N LEU A 168 6.81 18.33 6.25
CA LEU A 168 7.40 17.07 6.70
C LEU A 168 8.67 16.81 5.89
N THR A 169 9.75 16.44 6.59
CA THR A 169 11.03 16.08 5.96
C THR A 169 11.29 14.59 6.15
N VAL A 170 11.47 13.88 5.04
CA VAL A 170 11.94 12.49 5.02
C VAL A 170 13.44 12.53 4.72
N ILE A 171 14.24 12.24 5.74
CA ILE A 171 15.70 12.18 5.60
C ILE A 171 16.13 11.07 4.62
N PRO A 172 17.24 11.23 3.89
CA PRO A 172 17.65 10.28 2.86
C PRO A 172 17.93 8.89 3.40
N GLU A 173 18.43 8.78 4.64
CA GLU A 173 18.69 7.50 5.30
C GLU A 173 17.39 6.71 5.48
N LEU A 174 16.31 7.39 5.90
CA LEU A 174 14.99 6.77 6.08
C LEU A 174 14.37 6.40 4.74
N ALA A 175 14.49 7.27 3.72
CA ALA A 175 14.02 6.98 2.37
C ALA A 175 14.76 5.78 1.75
N ALA A 176 16.08 5.72 1.87
CA ALA A 176 16.90 4.62 1.37
C ALA A 176 16.53 3.29 2.04
N LEU A 177 16.37 3.29 3.37
CA LEU A 177 15.96 2.11 4.13
C LEU A 177 14.55 1.66 3.73
N LEU A 178 13.59 2.58 3.61
CA LEU A 178 12.23 2.29 3.18
C LEU A 178 12.20 1.70 1.76
N LEU A 179 12.94 2.27 0.82
CA LEU A 179 13.04 1.77 -0.56
C LEU A 179 13.68 0.39 -0.61
N ALA A 180 14.80 0.20 0.08
CA ALA A 180 15.50 -1.08 0.15
C ALA A 180 14.61 -2.19 0.72
N LEU A 181 13.96 -1.94 1.87
CA LEU A 181 13.04 -2.90 2.48
C LEU A 181 11.84 -3.19 1.58
N THR A 182 11.25 -2.16 0.96
CA THR A 182 10.13 -2.32 0.04
C THR A 182 10.49 -3.23 -1.13
N VAL A 183 11.61 -2.95 -1.80
CA VAL A 183 12.06 -3.70 -2.98
C VAL A 183 12.45 -5.13 -2.61
N TYR A 184 13.25 -5.30 -1.55
CA TYR A 184 13.64 -6.61 -1.06
C TYR A 184 12.42 -7.46 -0.64
N THR A 185 11.56 -6.95 0.24
CA THR A 185 10.41 -7.70 0.75
C THR A 185 9.35 -7.94 -0.33
N SER A 186 9.14 -7.01 -1.26
CA SER A 186 8.21 -7.22 -2.38
C SER A 186 8.65 -8.36 -3.30
N SER A 187 9.96 -8.58 -3.50
CA SER A 187 10.45 -9.73 -4.28
C SER A 187 10.09 -11.07 -3.62
N LEU A 188 10.17 -11.15 -2.29
CA LEU A 188 9.77 -12.31 -1.50
C LEU A 188 8.26 -12.52 -1.51
N ILE A 189 7.48 -11.44 -1.34
CA ILE A 189 6.02 -11.48 -1.43
C ILE A 189 5.58 -11.94 -2.82
N ALA A 190 6.24 -11.48 -3.90
CA ALA A 190 5.92 -11.90 -5.26
C ALA A 190 6.08 -13.41 -5.47
N GLU A 191 7.10 -14.04 -4.87
CA GLU A 191 7.26 -15.50 -4.87
C GLU A 191 6.18 -16.22 -4.08
N ILE A 192 5.81 -15.68 -2.92
CA ILE A 192 4.73 -16.23 -2.09
C ILE A 192 3.40 -16.19 -2.88
N VAL A 193 3.10 -15.07 -3.53
CA VAL A 193 1.89 -14.89 -4.34
C VAL A 193 1.89 -15.85 -5.52
N ARG A 194 2.99 -15.92 -6.27
CA ARG A 194 3.12 -16.84 -7.40
C ARG A 194 2.94 -18.30 -6.96
N SER A 195 3.66 -18.71 -5.92
CA SER A 195 3.65 -20.09 -5.43
C SER A 195 2.31 -20.47 -4.81
N GLY A 196 1.65 -19.54 -4.11
CA GLY A 196 0.31 -19.78 -3.57
C GLY A 196 -0.73 -19.97 -4.66
N ILE A 197 -0.68 -19.21 -5.77
CA ILE A 197 -1.60 -19.44 -6.90
C ILE A 197 -1.32 -20.78 -7.58
N LEU A 198 -0.05 -21.10 -7.84
CA LEU A 198 0.35 -22.35 -8.50
C LEU A 198 0.16 -23.59 -7.63
N SER A 199 0.04 -23.46 -6.32
CA SER A 199 -0.22 -24.58 -5.42
C SER A 199 -1.65 -25.15 -5.54
N VAL A 200 -2.57 -24.43 -6.19
CA VAL A 200 -3.95 -24.90 -6.39
C VAL A 200 -3.97 -25.90 -7.54
N ASN A 201 -4.50 -27.11 -7.29
CA ASN A 201 -4.53 -28.19 -8.27
C ASN A 201 -5.33 -27.78 -9.53
N HIS A 202 -4.71 -27.94 -10.70
CA HIS A 202 -5.33 -27.63 -12.00
C HIS A 202 -6.63 -28.42 -12.26
N ALA A 203 -6.78 -29.64 -11.76
CA ALA A 203 -7.99 -30.44 -11.91
C ALA A 203 -9.24 -29.73 -11.35
N GLN A 204 -9.09 -28.93 -10.28
CA GLN A 204 -10.20 -28.13 -9.75
C GLN A 204 -10.60 -27.00 -10.70
N THR A 205 -9.63 -26.42 -11.39
CA THR A 205 -9.87 -25.38 -12.41
C THR A 205 -10.59 -25.97 -13.61
N GLU A 206 -10.19 -27.16 -14.06
CA GLU A 206 -10.81 -27.90 -15.16
C GLU A 206 -12.23 -28.36 -14.82
N ALA A 207 -12.44 -28.92 -13.62
CA ALA A 207 -13.78 -29.29 -13.15
C ALA A 207 -14.72 -28.08 -13.08
N ALA A 208 -14.23 -26.93 -12.59
CA ALA A 208 -15.01 -25.70 -12.56
C ALA A 208 -15.37 -25.19 -13.97
N ARG A 209 -14.47 -25.33 -14.95
CA ARG A 209 -14.77 -25.03 -16.37
C ARG A 209 -15.80 -26.00 -16.95
N ALA A 210 -15.72 -27.29 -16.63
CA ALA A 210 -16.70 -28.30 -17.08
C ALA A 210 -18.12 -28.03 -16.56
N LEU A 211 -18.23 -27.41 -15.37
CA LEU A 211 -19.50 -26.91 -14.83
C LEU A 211 -19.96 -25.57 -15.44
N GLY A 212 -19.29 -25.09 -16.50
CA GLY A 212 -19.66 -23.85 -17.19
C GLY A 212 -19.33 -22.56 -16.43
N LEU A 213 -18.47 -22.61 -15.40
CA LEU A 213 -18.11 -21.40 -14.67
C LEU A 213 -17.17 -20.50 -15.50
N PRO A 214 -17.45 -19.20 -15.63
CA PRO A 214 -16.55 -18.28 -16.31
C PRO A 214 -15.26 -18.09 -15.49
N GLN A 215 -14.13 -17.83 -16.18
CA GLN A 215 -12.79 -17.71 -15.58
C GLN A 215 -12.75 -16.76 -14.36
N ARG A 216 -13.51 -15.67 -14.39
CA ARG A 216 -13.62 -14.73 -13.25
C ARG A 216 -14.21 -15.37 -12.00
N LYS A 217 -15.22 -16.24 -12.14
CA LYS A 217 -15.82 -17.00 -11.01
C LYS A 217 -14.86 -18.07 -10.53
N ILE A 218 -14.16 -18.76 -11.43
CA ILE A 218 -13.15 -19.78 -11.06
C ILE A 218 -12.04 -19.14 -10.23
N LEU A 219 -11.49 -18.00 -10.69
CA LEU A 219 -10.48 -17.26 -9.95
C LEU A 219 -10.99 -16.84 -8.56
N ARG A 220 -12.17 -16.22 -8.49
CA ARG A 220 -12.73 -15.67 -7.24
C ARG A 220 -13.17 -16.73 -6.24
N LEU A 221 -13.73 -17.85 -6.70
CA LEU A 221 -14.42 -18.83 -5.84
C LEU A 221 -13.60 -20.09 -5.59
N VAL A 222 -12.67 -20.44 -6.48
CA VAL A 222 -11.87 -21.67 -6.38
C VAL A 222 -10.40 -21.33 -6.08
N ILE A 223 -9.75 -20.59 -6.96
CA ILE A 223 -8.29 -20.40 -6.90
C ILE A 223 -7.90 -19.45 -5.75
N ILE A 224 -8.42 -18.22 -5.73
CA ILE A 224 -8.02 -17.20 -4.74
C ILE A 224 -8.26 -17.67 -3.29
N PRO A 225 -9.43 -18.23 -2.91
CA PRO A 225 -9.67 -18.63 -1.52
C PRO A 225 -8.73 -19.74 -1.02
N GLN A 226 -8.27 -20.63 -1.91
CA GLN A 226 -7.31 -21.68 -1.56
C GLN A 226 -5.89 -21.14 -1.55
N ALA A 227 -5.51 -20.36 -2.55
CA ALA A 227 -4.20 -19.72 -2.64
C ALA A 227 -3.93 -18.81 -1.42
N LEU A 228 -4.93 -18.06 -0.96
CA LEU A 228 -4.83 -17.22 0.23
C LEU A 228 -4.48 -18.00 1.50
N ARG A 229 -4.99 -19.23 1.67
CA ARG A 229 -4.66 -20.06 2.85
C ARG A 229 -3.19 -20.43 2.90
N VAL A 230 -2.55 -20.56 1.73
CA VAL A 230 -1.12 -20.85 1.61
C VAL A 230 -0.28 -19.57 1.73
N MET A 231 -0.75 -18.46 1.14
CA MET A 231 -0.02 -17.19 1.15
C MET A 231 0.04 -16.52 2.52
N ILE A 232 -1.10 -16.45 3.23
CA ILE A 232 -1.23 -15.62 4.46
C ILE A 232 -0.16 -15.97 5.51
N PRO A 233 0.08 -17.24 5.88
CA PRO A 233 1.10 -17.58 6.87
C PRO A 233 2.50 -17.11 6.45
N GLN A 234 2.83 -17.27 5.17
CA GLN A 234 4.13 -16.88 4.62
C GLN A 234 4.29 -15.35 4.59
N MET A 235 3.25 -14.62 4.19
CA MET A 235 3.25 -13.15 4.20
C MET A 235 3.43 -12.60 5.62
N THR A 236 2.77 -13.20 6.61
CA THR A 236 2.93 -12.81 8.02
C THR A 236 4.39 -12.93 8.47
N SER A 237 5.09 -14.02 8.08
CA SER A 237 6.52 -14.16 8.36
C SER A 237 7.34 -13.03 7.71
N GLN A 238 7.03 -12.66 6.47
CA GLN A 238 7.72 -11.56 5.80
C GLN A 238 7.46 -10.20 6.46
N TYR A 239 6.25 -9.96 6.97
CA TYR A 239 5.94 -8.74 7.71
C TYR A 239 6.72 -8.67 9.03
N LEU A 240 6.83 -9.77 9.76
CA LEU A 240 7.64 -9.84 10.97
C LEU A 240 9.13 -9.58 10.67
N ASN A 241 9.64 -10.11 9.56
CA ASN A 241 11.03 -9.87 9.14
C ASN A 241 11.24 -8.41 8.73
N LEU A 242 10.29 -7.78 8.03
CA LEU A 242 10.38 -6.37 7.68
C LEU A 242 10.43 -5.50 8.93
N VAL A 243 9.58 -5.77 9.92
CA VAL A 243 9.60 -5.06 11.20
C VAL A 243 10.95 -5.21 11.90
N LYS A 244 11.49 -6.42 11.98
CA LYS A 244 12.82 -6.70 12.57
C LYS A 244 13.96 -6.01 11.83
N ASN A 245 13.88 -5.92 10.50
CA ASN A 245 14.91 -5.27 9.68
C ASN A 245 14.78 -3.74 9.67
N SER A 246 13.69 -3.18 10.22
CA SER A 246 13.45 -1.74 10.29
C SER A 246 13.94 -1.07 11.57
N SER A 247 14.33 -1.87 12.58
CA SER A 247 14.79 -1.40 13.89
C SER A 247 16.29 -1.22 13.95
#